data_AF-A0A7Z1QJE6-F1
#
_entry.id   AF-A0A7Z1QJE6-F1
#
_cell.length_a   1.000
_cell.length_b   1.000
_cell.length_c   1.000
_cell.angle_alpha   90.00
_cell.angle_beta   90.00
_cell.angle_gamma   90.00
#
_symmetry.space_group_name_H-M   'P 1'
#
loop_
_entity.id
_entity.type
_entity.pdbx_description
1 polymer ?
#
loop_
_entity_poly.entity_id
_entity_poly.type
_entity_poly.pdbx_seq_one_letter_code
_entity_poly.pdbx_strand_id
1 'polypeptide(L)'
;MKQDAFAYEELLMGMFAIDDSKYEDTDFNDLTLTHFSVDFEQFAGVVDALLPLSPVVSSPMSGKKYHAFMSKDGLAFIKTEADV
;
A
#
# COMPACT_ATOMS: atom_id res chain seq x y z
N MET A 1 -2.94 10.02 7.19
CA MET A 1 -1.96 9.60 8.23
C MET A 1 -0.83 8.92 7.51
N LYS A 2 0.43 9.29 7.77
CA LYS A 2 1.58 8.68 7.09
C LYS A 2 1.75 7.24 7.59
N GLN A 3 1.93 6.30 6.68
CA GLN A 3 2.26 4.91 6.98
C GLN A 3 3.77 4.77 7.19
N ASP A 4 4.20 3.61 7.68
CA ASP A 4 5.64 3.28 7.69
C ASP A 4 6.14 2.99 6.26
N ALA A 5 7.45 3.14 6.06
CA ALA A 5 8.09 2.93 4.75
C ALA A 5 7.80 1.51 4.21
N PHE A 6 7.89 0.52 5.10
CA PHE A 6 7.68 -0.89 4.80
C PHE A 6 6.30 -1.17 4.21
N ALA A 7 5.25 -0.53 4.70
CA ALA A 7 3.89 -0.71 4.18
C ALA A 7 3.75 -0.25 2.72
N TYR A 8 4.50 0.78 2.30
CA TYR A 8 4.53 1.20 0.90
C TYR A 8 5.34 0.25 0.02
N GLU A 9 6.44 -0.31 0.55
CA GLU A 9 7.25 -1.33 -0.11
C GLU A 9 6.44 -2.61 -0.34
N GLU A 10 5.73 -3.10 0.68
CA GLU A 10 4.79 -4.23 0.61
C GLU A 10 3.68 -3.99 -0.41
N LEU A 11 3.12 -2.78 -0.46
CA LEU A 11 2.13 -2.42 -1.48
C LEU A 11 2.73 -2.54 -2.88
N LEU A 12 3.95 -2.03 -3.11
CA LEU A 12 4.63 -2.15 -4.40
C LEU A 12 4.92 -3.60 -4.75
N MET A 13 5.40 -4.40 -3.80
CA MET A 13 5.63 -5.84 -4.02
C MET A 13 4.36 -6.55 -4.42
N GLY A 14 3.25 -6.30 -3.70
CA GLY A 14 1.94 -6.84 -4.04
C GLY A 14 1.42 -6.38 -5.41
N MET A 15 1.64 -5.12 -5.77
CA MET A 15 1.25 -4.56 -7.07
C MET A 15 2.01 -5.19 -8.24
N PHE A 16 3.30 -5.44 -8.07
CA PHE A 16 4.19 -5.95 -9.12
C PHE A 16 4.47 -7.45 -9.01
N ALA A 17 3.81 -8.16 -8.09
CA ALA A 17 4.01 -9.57 -7.81
C ALA A 17 5.50 -9.92 -7.57
N ILE A 18 6.17 -9.08 -6.78
CA ILE A 18 7.55 -9.29 -6.34
C ILE A 18 7.51 -10.26 -5.15
N ASP A 19 8.32 -11.30 -5.23
CA ASP A 19 8.46 -12.31 -4.19
C ASP A 19 9.33 -11.80 -3.03
N ASP A 20 9.02 -12.21 -1.80
CA ASP A 20 9.75 -11.84 -0.58
C ASP A 20 11.26 -12.09 -0.67
N SER A 21 11.69 -13.14 -1.38
CA SER A 21 13.11 -13.43 -1.57
C SER A 21 13.88 -12.35 -2.32
N LYS A 22 13.18 -11.45 -3.02
CA LYS A 22 13.75 -10.32 -3.76
C LYS A 22 13.64 -9.00 -3.02
N TYR A 23 13.09 -8.97 -1.81
CA TYR A 23 12.90 -7.74 -1.05
C TYR A 23 14.21 -6.94 -0.94
N GLU A 24 15.29 -7.60 -0.50
CA GLU A 24 16.61 -6.98 -0.30
C GLU A 24 17.28 -6.53 -1.62
N ASP A 25 16.90 -7.15 -2.74
CA ASP A 25 17.43 -6.83 -4.07
C ASP A 25 16.58 -5.80 -4.82
N THR A 26 15.43 -5.40 -4.26
CA THR A 26 14.47 -4.50 -4.92
C THR A 26 14.79 -3.04 -4.61
N ASP A 27 15.15 -2.28 -5.64
CA ASP A 27 15.23 -0.81 -5.53
C ASP A 27 13.84 -0.20 -5.74
N PHE A 28 13.14 0.05 -4.63
CA PHE A 28 11.79 0.64 -4.65
C PHE A 28 11.74 2.06 -5.22
N ASN A 29 12.85 2.80 -5.16
CA ASN A 29 12.92 4.14 -5.73
C ASN A 29 13.03 4.08 -7.26
N ASP A 30 13.88 3.20 -7.80
CA ASP A 30 13.95 2.97 -9.24
C ASP A 30 12.64 2.38 -9.80
N LEU A 31 12.01 1.46 -9.06
CA LEU A 31 10.72 0.87 -9.42
C LEU A 31 9.62 1.94 -9.56
N THR A 32 9.51 2.84 -8.58
CA THR A 32 8.52 3.92 -8.61
C THR A 32 8.81 4.95 -9.69
N LEU A 33 10.08 5.30 -9.91
CA LEU A 33 10.48 6.18 -11.01
C LEU A 33 10.14 5.58 -12.37
N THR A 34 10.45 4.30 -12.58
CA THR A 34 10.20 3.59 -13.84
C THR A 34 8.71 3.48 -14.17
N HIS A 35 7.88 3.13 -13.18
CA HIS A 35 6.46 2.84 -13.43
C HIS A 35 5.54 4.06 -13.30
N PHE A 36 5.91 5.05 -12.49
CA PHE A 36 5.03 6.17 -12.15
C PHE A 36 5.67 7.54 -12.41
N SER A 37 6.95 7.60 -12.81
CA SER A 37 7.69 8.86 -13.00
C SER A 37 7.74 9.74 -11.74
N VAL A 38 7.74 9.12 -10.57
CA VAL A 38 7.86 9.76 -9.26
C VAL A 38 8.85 8.97 -8.41
N ASP A 39 9.51 9.63 -7.47
CA ASP A 39 10.36 8.93 -6.50
C ASP A 39 9.53 8.19 -5.43
N PHE A 40 10.20 7.39 -4.59
CA PHE A 40 9.52 6.60 -3.57
C PHE A 40 8.77 7.46 -2.53
N GLU A 41 9.33 8.62 -2.16
CA GLU A 41 8.70 9.53 -1.20
C GLU A 41 7.42 10.17 -1.77
N GLN A 42 7.47 10.58 -3.04
CA GLN A 42 6.32 11.09 -3.78
C GLN A 42 5.25 10.01 -3.95
N PHE A 43 5.63 8.78 -4.27
CA PHE A 43 4.71 7.64 -4.32
C PHE A 43 4.00 7.44 -2.98
N ALA A 44 4.73 7.42 -1.87
CA ALA A 44 4.15 7.32 -0.52
C ALA A 44 3.14 8.46 -0.25
N GLY A 45 3.45 9.69 -0.66
CA GLY A 45 2.55 10.84 -0.55
C GLY A 45 1.26 10.68 -1.37
N VAL A 46 1.34 10.10 -2.57
CA VAL A 46 0.17 9.79 -3.39
C VAL A 46 -0.68 8.70 -2.73
N VAL A 47 -0.06 7.63 -2.23
CA VAL A 47 -0.75 6.54 -1.52
C VAL A 47 -1.50 7.09 -0.30
N ASP A 48 -0.87 7.95 0.49
CA ASP A 48 -1.50 8.59 1.65
C ASP A 48 -2.70 9.46 1.27
N ALA A 49 -2.60 10.19 0.15
CA ALA A 49 -3.68 11.04 -0.33
C ALA A 49 -4.86 10.21 -0.87
N LEU A 50 -4.58 9.06 -1.48
CA LEU A 50 -5.59 8.16 -2.04
C LEU A 50 -6.22 7.24 -0.99
N LEU A 51 -5.52 6.93 0.10
CA LEU A 51 -5.99 5.98 1.11
C LEU A 51 -7.42 6.31 1.59
N PRO A 52 -7.78 7.55 2.01
CA PRO A 52 -9.15 7.87 2.44
C PRO A 52 -10.21 7.81 1.33
N LEU A 53 -9.80 7.67 0.07
CA LEU A 53 -10.68 7.55 -1.09
C LEU A 53 -10.83 6.09 -1.56
N SER A 54 -10.06 5.17 -0.98
CA SER A 54 -10.16 3.74 -1.27
C SER A 54 -11.51 3.17 -0.83
N PRO A 55 -11.97 2.03 -1.40
CA PRO A 55 -13.17 1.37 -0.95
C PRO A 55 -13.12 1.02 0.56
N VAL A 56 -14.24 1.22 1.25
CA VAL A 56 -14.36 0.83 2.66
C VAL A 56 -14.60 -0.67 2.75
N VAL A 57 -13.72 -1.35 3.49
CA VAL A 57 -13.81 -2.79 3.78
C VAL A 57 -14.09 -3.01 5.27
N SER A 58 -14.86 -4.05 5.59
CA SER A 58 -15.14 -4.45 6.97
C SER A 58 -14.21 -5.58 7.39
N SER A 59 -13.55 -5.44 8.54
CA SER A 59 -12.82 -6.56 9.14
C SER A 59 -13.81 -7.67 9.52
N PRO A 60 -13.61 -8.92 9.05
CA PRO A 60 -14.49 -10.02 9.42
C PRO A 60 -14.33 -10.42 10.89
N MET A 61 -13.20 -10.08 11.52
CA MET A 61 -12.91 -10.44 12.91
C MET A 61 -13.42 -9.42 13.92
N SER A 62 -13.31 -8.13 13.61
CA SER A 62 -13.66 -7.05 14.56
C SER A 62 -14.91 -6.26 14.18
N GLY A 63 -15.42 -6.40 12.95
CA GLY A 63 -16.51 -5.57 12.42
C GLY A 63 -16.14 -4.10 12.18
N LYS A 64 -14.90 -3.70 12.46
CA LYS A 64 -14.41 -2.34 12.20
C LYS A 64 -14.29 -2.10 10.69
N LYS A 65 -14.55 -0.86 10.27
CA LYS A 65 -14.47 -0.41 8.88
C LYS A 65 -13.14 0.28 8.61
N TYR A 66 -12.58 0.03 7.45
CA TYR A 66 -11.28 0.57 7.05
C TYR A 66 -11.31 1.03 5.59
N HIS A 67 -10.65 2.13 5.32
CA HIS A 67 -10.11 2.41 3.99
C HIS A 67 -8.83 1.60 3.81
N ALA A 68 -8.69 0.85 2.71
CA ALA A 68 -7.54 -0.04 2.52
C ALA A 68 -7.14 -0.26 1.05
N PHE A 69 -5.83 -0.45 0.85
CA PHE A 69 -5.28 -1.06 -0.36
C PHE A 69 -5.19 -2.58 -0.15
N MET A 70 -5.97 -3.31 -0.94
CA MET A 70 -6.16 -4.76 -0.79
C MET A 70 -5.41 -5.53 -1.88
N SER A 71 -4.78 -6.64 -1.51
CA SER A 71 -4.31 -7.65 -2.45
C SER A 71 -5.49 -8.39 -3.08
N LYS A 72 -5.22 -9.10 -4.19
CA LYS A 72 -6.23 -9.96 -4.84
C LYS A 72 -6.74 -11.07 -3.93
N ASP A 73 -5.93 -11.48 -2.96
CA ASP A 73 -6.23 -12.56 -2.01
C ASP A 73 -6.90 -12.05 -0.72
N GLY A 74 -7.22 -10.75 -0.65
CA GLY A 74 -7.95 -10.15 0.46
C GLY A 74 -7.08 -9.74 1.66
N LEU A 75 -5.75 -9.66 1.49
CA LEU A 75 -4.84 -9.09 2.49
C LEU A 75 -4.79 -7.57 2.31
N ALA A 76 -4.85 -6.82 3.42
CA ALA A 76 -4.69 -5.37 3.39
C ALA A 76 -3.20 -5.03 3.57
N PHE A 77 -2.59 -4.35 2.60
CA PHE A 77 -1.20 -3.86 2.72
C PHE A 77 -1.15 -2.59 3.58
N ILE A 78 -2.05 -1.64 3.26
CA ILE A 78 -2.18 -0.37 3.96
C ILE A 78 -3.64 -0.18 4.31
N LYS A 79 -3.92 0.25 5.54
CA LYS A 79 -5.28 0.57 5.98
C LYS A 79 -5.33 1.68 7.01
N THR A 80 -6.44 2.41 7.04
CA THR A 80 -6.78 3.35 8.11
C THR A 80 -8.25 3.17 8.51
N GLU A 81 -8.58 3.34 9.80
CA GLU A 81 -9.98 3.25 10.24
C GLU A 81 -10.80 4.30 9.48
N ALA A 82 -11.94 3.86 8.94
CA ALA A 82 -12.85 4.77 8.27
C ALA A 82 -13.69 5.49 9.32
N ASP A 83 -13.61 6.82 9.34
CA ASP A 83 -14.56 7.64 10.08
C ASP A 83 -15.92 7.48 9.40
N VAL A 84 -16.83 6.77 10.08
CA VAL A 84 -18.20 6.50 9.59
C VAL A 84 -19.05 7.75 9.69
#